data_AF-A0A6M8FP41-F1
#
_entry.id   AF-A0A6M8FP41-F1
#
_cell.length_a   1.000
_cell.length_b   1.000
_cell.length_c   1.000
_cell.angle_alpha   90.00
_cell.angle_beta   90.00
_cell.angle_gamma   90.00
#
_symmetry.space_group_name_H-M   'P 1'
#
loop_
_entity.id
_entity.type
_entity.pdbx_description
1 polymer ?
#
loop_
_entity_poly.entity_id
_entity_poly.type
_entity_poly.pdbx_seq_one_letter_code
_entity_poly.pdbx_strand_id
1 'polypeptide(L)'
;MYIGRIAALTGCTPKAIRLYESLGLLPEPSRRGTYRFYTPHHVDIVRIIRVAQSAGFKLSELGTVTEEKNRQNRFPLELANAGIEAKRLQVQAQIEALKALDGRLIELKRDINVLFAQPPQPACAT
;
A
#
# COMPACT_ATOMS: atom_id res chain seq x y z
N MET A 1 -20.71 10.99 14.42
CA MET A 1 -21.14 11.10 13.00
C MET A 1 -21.56 9.73 12.50
N TYR A 2 -22.45 9.64 11.52
CA TYR A 2 -22.89 8.34 10.95
C TYR A 2 -21.95 7.84 9.85
N ILE A 3 -22.12 6.59 9.44
CA ILE A 3 -21.24 5.90 8.48
C ILE A 3 -21.08 6.66 7.14
N GLY A 4 -22.15 7.29 6.64
CA GLY A 4 -22.08 8.08 5.40
C GLY A 4 -21.17 9.31 5.54
N ARG A 5 -21.14 9.94 6.72
CA ARG A 5 -20.31 11.12 6.96
C ARG A 5 -18.83 10.76 7.09
N ILE A 6 -18.49 9.71 7.83
CA ILE A 6 -17.10 9.24 7.92
C ILE A 6 -16.60 8.71 6.56
N ALA A 7 -17.45 8.03 5.79
CA ALA A 7 -17.14 7.63 4.42
C ALA A 7 -16.75 8.82 3.54
N ALA A 8 -17.55 9.90 3.56
CA ALA A 8 -17.25 11.12 2.83
C ALA A 8 -15.94 11.80 3.31
N LEU A 9 -15.70 11.87 4.62
CA LEU A 9 -14.50 12.53 5.20
C LEU A 9 -13.18 11.77 4.97
N THR A 10 -13.27 10.47 4.70
CA THR A 10 -12.11 9.57 4.52
C THR A 10 -11.95 9.09 3.07
N GLY A 11 -12.94 9.40 2.21
CA GLY A 11 -13.04 8.87 0.86
C GLY A 11 -13.25 7.35 0.80
N CYS A 12 -13.48 6.68 1.93
CA CYS A 12 -13.74 5.24 1.98
C CYS A 12 -15.20 4.94 1.66
N THR A 13 -15.47 3.74 1.15
CA THR A 13 -16.85 3.27 1.06
C THR A 13 -17.36 2.84 2.44
N PRO A 14 -18.68 2.93 2.71
CA PRO A 14 -19.26 2.36 3.92
C PRO A 14 -18.93 0.87 4.11
N LYS A 15 -18.80 0.12 3.00
CA LYS A 15 -18.39 -1.29 3.02
C LYS A 15 -16.97 -1.46 3.54
N ALA A 16 -16.02 -0.62 3.11
CA ALA A 16 -14.65 -0.65 3.61
C ALA A 16 -14.57 -0.33 5.11
N ILE A 17 -15.33 0.66 5.59
CA ILE A 17 -15.36 1.00 7.02
C ILE A 17 -15.87 -0.17 7.86
N ARG A 18 -16.96 -0.83 7.43
CA ARG A 18 -17.46 -2.05 8.08
C ARG A 18 -16.46 -3.19 8.05
N LEU A 19 -15.70 -3.32 6.96
CA LEU A 19 -14.64 -4.31 6.86
C LEU A 19 -13.53 -4.05 7.90
N TYR A 20 -13.14 -2.78 8.09
CA TYR A 20 -12.15 -2.41 9.11
C TYR A 20 -12.67 -2.68 10.52
N GLU A 21 -13.95 -2.46 10.79
CA GLU A 21 -14.59 -2.88 12.04
C GLU A 21 -14.53 -4.40 12.23
N SER A 22 -14.90 -5.19 11.21
CA SER A 22 -14.91 -6.67 11.32
C SER A 22 -13.53 -7.27 11.51
N LEU A 23 -12.49 -6.60 11.00
CA LEU A 23 -11.09 -7.00 11.16
C LEU A 23 -10.48 -6.46 12.47
N GLY A 24 -11.27 -5.77 13.31
CA GLY A 24 -10.82 -5.16 14.55
C GLY A 24 -9.92 -3.93 14.38
N LEU A 25 -9.59 -3.53 13.14
CA LEU A 25 -8.71 -2.40 12.82
C LEU A 25 -9.28 -1.05 13.27
N LEU A 26 -10.61 -0.97 13.33
CA LEU A 26 -11.32 0.19 13.85
C LEU A 26 -11.96 -0.20 15.20
N PRO A 27 -11.78 0.60 16.27
CA PRO A 27 -12.49 0.36 17.52
C PRO A 27 -14.00 0.37 17.27
N GLU A 28 -14.73 -0.47 18.02
CA GLU A 28 -16.17 -0.58 17.82
C GLU A 28 -16.84 0.78 18.09
N PRO A 29 -17.59 1.34 17.12
CA PRO A 29 -18.21 2.63 17.29
C PRO A 29 -19.36 2.55 18.29
N SER A 30 -19.49 3.58 19.13
CA SER A 30 -20.64 3.74 20.02
C SER A 30 -21.97 3.69 19.26
N ARG A 31 -23.04 3.20 19.89
CA ARG A 31 -24.38 3.19 19.29
C ARG A 31 -25.21 4.36 19.81
N ARG A 32 -25.96 5.01 18.92
CA ARG A 32 -27.03 5.97 19.26
C ARG A 32 -28.34 5.39 18.72
N GLY A 33 -29.11 4.75 19.61
CA GLY A 33 -30.23 3.90 19.21
C GLY A 33 -29.74 2.73 18.36
N THR A 34 -30.34 2.53 17.20
CA THR A 34 -29.97 1.47 16.25
C THR A 34 -28.75 1.82 15.39
N TYR A 35 -28.29 3.07 15.40
CA TYR A 35 -27.25 3.57 14.49
C TYR A 35 -25.86 3.59 15.12
N ARG A 36 -24.85 3.17 14.33
CA ARG A 36 -23.43 3.35 14.67
C ARG A 36 -23.03 4.82 14.60
N PHE A 37 -22.34 5.28 15.63
CA PHE A 37 -21.85 6.64 15.76
C PHE A 37 -20.33 6.66 15.90
N TYR A 38 -19.68 7.21 14.89
CA TYR A 38 -18.24 7.37 14.77
C TYR A 38 -17.79 8.72 15.34
N THR A 39 -16.64 8.74 15.99
CA THR A 39 -16.01 9.95 16.52
C THR A 39 -14.93 10.48 15.56
N PRO A 40 -14.41 11.71 15.74
CA PRO A 40 -13.25 12.18 14.98
C PRO A 40 -12.05 11.23 15.03
N HIS A 41 -11.80 10.59 16.17
CA HIS A 41 -10.74 9.58 16.30
C HIS A 41 -10.88 8.40 15.31
N HIS A 42 -12.12 8.00 14.99
CA HIS A 42 -12.35 6.97 13.97
C HIS A 42 -11.92 7.46 12.57
N VAL A 43 -12.11 8.75 12.27
CA VAL A 43 -11.68 9.35 11.00
C VAL A 43 -10.16 9.27 10.87
N ASP A 44 -9.43 9.60 11.93
CA ASP A 44 -7.96 9.56 11.94
C ASP A 44 -7.44 8.13 11.70
N ILE A 45 -8.02 7.14 12.39
CA ILE A 45 -7.66 5.73 12.19
C ILE A 45 -7.91 5.29 10.75
N VAL A 46 -9.09 5.59 10.20
CA VAL A 46 -9.41 5.21 8.81
C VAL A 46 -8.46 5.88 7.82
N ARG A 47 -8.04 7.14 8.05
CA ARG A 47 -7.04 7.81 7.21
C ARG A 47 -5.69 7.11 7.27
N ILE A 48 -5.22 6.74 8.46
CA ILE A 48 -3.95 6.01 8.61
C ILE A 48 -4.02 4.65 7.90
N ILE A 49 -5.12 3.91 8.08
CA ILE A 49 -5.35 2.63 7.39
C ILE A 49 -5.30 2.79 5.86
N ARG A 50 -5.83 3.90 5.33
CA ARG A 50 -5.73 4.20 3.89
C ARG A 50 -4.31 4.49 3.44
N VAL A 51 -3.57 5.30 4.20
CA VAL A 51 -2.18 5.65 3.88
C VAL A 51 -1.33 4.38 3.86
N ALA A 52 -1.51 3.49 4.84
CA ALA A 52 -0.83 2.20 4.88
C ALA A 52 -1.17 1.33 3.65
N GLN A 53 -2.45 1.23 3.27
CA GLN A 53 -2.85 0.50 2.05
C GLN A 53 -2.22 1.08 0.78
N SER A 54 -2.17 2.41 0.64
CA SER A 54 -1.50 3.04 -0.51
C SER A 54 0.01 2.81 -0.52
N ALA A 55 0.62 2.58 0.64
CA ALA A 55 2.02 2.19 0.79
C ALA A 55 2.26 0.67 0.58
N GLY A 56 1.22 -0.09 0.18
CA GLY A 56 1.33 -1.51 -0.13
C GLY A 56 1.13 -2.45 1.05
N PHE A 57 0.69 -1.96 2.22
CA PHE A 57 0.29 -2.82 3.32
C PHE A 57 -1.02 -3.54 3.03
N LYS A 58 -1.03 -4.85 3.29
CA LYS A 58 -2.24 -5.68 3.29
C LYS A 58 -2.98 -5.47 4.60
N LEU A 59 -4.30 -5.62 4.57
CA LEU A 59 -5.13 -5.54 5.78
C LEU A 59 -4.75 -6.58 6.84
N SER A 60 -4.23 -7.74 6.43
CA SER A 60 -3.71 -8.76 7.34
C SER A 60 -2.48 -8.28 8.12
N GLU A 61 -1.59 -7.50 7.51
CA GLU A 61 -0.41 -6.93 8.17
C GLU A 61 -0.81 -5.88 9.22
N LEU A 62 -1.89 -5.13 8.96
CA LEU A 62 -2.45 -4.16 9.92
C LEU A 62 -3.19 -4.85 11.08
N GLY A 63 -3.74 -6.05 10.84
CA GLY A 63 -4.43 -6.87 11.83
C GLY A 63 -3.53 -7.21 13.01
N THR A 64 -2.29 -7.65 12.74
CA THR A 64 -1.31 -8.02 13.77
C THR A 64 -0.99 -6.87 14.73
N VAL A 65 -0.82 -5.64 14.21
CA VAL A 65 -0.61 -4.43 15.04
C VAL A 65 -1.82 -4.18 15.94
N THR A 66 -3.01 -4.45 15.43
CA THR A 66 -4.26 -4.21 16.15
C THR A 66 -4.54 -5.28 17.21
N GLU A 67 -4.21 -6.53 16.93
CA GLU A 67 -4.27 -7.63 17.90
C GLU A 67 -3.34 -7.35 19.09
N GLU A 68 -2.11 -6.93 18.81
CA GLU A 68 -1.15 -6.60 19.86
C GLU A 68 -1.59 -5.35 20.65
N LYS A 69 -2.18 -4.37 19.97
CA LYS A 69 -2.82 -3.22 20.63
C LYS A 69 -3.89 -3.66 21.63
N ASN A 70 -4.77 -4.57 21.20
CA ASN A 70 -5.87 -5.06 22.05
C ASN A 70 -5.34 -5.87 23.24
N ARG A 71 -4.27 -6.66 23.04
CA ARG A 71 -3.64 -7.44 24.12
C ARG A 71 -2.99 -6.55 25.17
N GLN A 72 -2.26 -5.52 24.75
CA GLN A 72 -1.50 -4.64 25.65
C GLN A 72 -2.30 -3.42 26.12
N ASN A 73 -3.53 -3.24 25.61
CA ASN A 73 -4.36 -2.05 25.79
C ASN A 73 -3.65 -0.72 25.49
N ARG A 74 -2.60 -0.76 24.66
CA ARG A 74 -1.79 0.39 24.23
C ARG A 74 -1.41 0.22 22.76
N PHE A 75 -1.21 1.31 22.03
CA PHE A 75 -0.73 1.20 20.65
C PHE A 75 0.72 0.67 20.63
N PRO A 76 1.00 -0.44 19.93
CA PRO A 76 2.33 -1.03 19.87
C PRO A 76 3.17 -0.28 18.83
N LEU A 77 3.60 0.93 19.19
CA LEU A 77 4.33 1.85 18.31
C LEU A 77 5.58 1.20 17.69
N GLU A 78 6.34 0.47 18.50
CA GLU A 78 7.55 -0.23 18.04
C GLU A 78 7.24 -1.28 16.97
N LEU A 79 6.17 -2.05 17.15
CA LEU A 79 5.74 -3.06 16.17
C LEU A 79 5.31 -2.39 14.85
N ALA A 80 4.57 -1.29 14.93
CA ALA A 80 4.15 -0.53 13.76
C ALA A 80 5.37 0.04 13.01
N ASN A 81 6.32 0.65 13.73
CA ASN A 81 7.54 1.20 13.14
C ASN A 81 8.42 0.11 12.50
N ALA A 82 8.58 -1.02 13.18
CA ALA A 82 9.33 -2.17 12.63
C ALA A 82 8.67 -2.70 11.34
N GLY A 83 7.34 -2.78 11.30
CA GLY A 83 6.60 -3.14 10.09
C GLY A 83 6.80 -2.16 8.93
N ILE A 84 6.84 -0.85 9.23
CA ILE A 84 7.14 0.20 8.25
C ILE A 84 8.56 0.05 7.70
N GLU A 85 9.56 -0.14 8.55
CA GLU A 85 10.94 -0.33 8.10
C GLU A 85 11.11 -1.61 7.26
N ALA A 86 10.48 -2.71 7.68
CA ALA A 86 10.48 -3.94 6.88
C ALA A 86 9.88 -3.71 5.48
N LYS A 87 8.78 -2.96 5.40
CA LYS A 87 8.15 -2.61 4.12
C LYS A 87 9.02 -1.71 3.27
N ARG A 88 9.68 -0.72 3.88
CA ARG A 88 10.64 0.16 3.18
C ARG A 88 11.78 -0.64 2.56
N LEU A 89 12.36 -1.57 3.31
CA LEU A 89 13.43 -2.44 2.80
C LEU A 89 12.94 -3.35 1.66
N GLN A 90 11.73 -3.90 1.78
CA GLN A 90 11.13 -4.70 0.70
C GLN A 90 10.96 -3.88 -0.58
N VAL A 91 10.45 -2.65 -0.47
CA VAL A 91 10.28 -1.74 -1.62
C VAL A 91 11.64 -1.38 -2.21
N GLN A 92 12.65 -1.10 -1.39
CA GLN A 92 14.00 -0.79 -1.86
C GLN A 92 14.60 -1.94 -2.67
N ALA A 93 14.46 -3.19 -2.20
CA ALA A 93 14.92 -4.36 -2.93
C ALA A 93 14.18 -4.53 -4.29
N GLN A 94 12.88 -4.23 -4.34
CA GLN A 94 12.12 -4.26 -5.60
C GLN A 94 12.60 -3.18 -6.57
N ILE A 95 12.89 -1.97 -6.09
CA ILE A 95 13.44 -0.88 -6.91
C ILE A 95 14.77 -1.31 -7.53
N GLU A 96 15.67 -1.91 -6.75
CA GLU A 96 16.96 -2.37 -7.23
C GLU A 96 16.83 -3.47 -8.28
N ALA A 97 15.93 -4.44 -8.05
CA ALA A 97 15.65 -5.50 -9.02
C ALA A 97 15.10 -4.93 -10.34
N LEU A 98 14.16 -3.97 -10.28
CA LEU A 98 13.59 -3.33 -11.46
C LEU A 98 14.63 -2.50 -12.22
N LYS A 99 15.52 -1.78 -11.52
CA LYS A 99 16.64 -1.05 -12.14
C LYS A 99 17.62 -1.99 -12.85
N ALA A 100 17.93 -3.12 -12.25
CA ALA A 100 18.80 -4.12 -12.88
C ALA A 100 18.15 -4.70 -14.15
N LEU A 101 16.84 -4.96 -14.13
CA LEU A 101 16.09 -5.41 -15.30
C LEU A 101 16.10 -4.36 -16.42
N ASP A 102 15.86 -3.10 -16.10
CA ASP A 102 15.94 -1.99 -17.06
C ASP A 102 17.32 -1.90 -17.72
N GLY A 103 18.39 -2.02 -16.92
CA GLY A 103 19.77 -2.10 -17.44
C GLY A 103 19.97 -3.23 -18.46
N ARG A 104 19.45 -4.43 -18.18
CA ARG A 104 19.51 -5.57 -19.10
C ARG A 104 18.75 -5.33 -20.41
N LEU A 105 17.63 -4.61 -20.36
CA LEU A 105 16.89 -4.24 -21.57
C LEU A 105 17.67 -3.26 -22.44
N ILE A 106 18.41 -2.33 -21.83
CA ILE A 106 19.30 -1.40 -22.53
C ILE A 106 20.44 -2.15 -23.22
N GLU A 107 21.06 -3.11 -22.53
CA GLU A 107 22.12 -3.97 -23.08
C GLU A 107 21.59 -4.78 -24.27
N LEU A 108 20.46 -5.47 -24.10
CA LEU A 108 19.84 -6.25 -25.17
C LEU A 108 19.54 -5.39 -26.41
N LYS A 109 19.00 -4.18 -26.21
CA LYS A 109 18.77 -3.22 -27.31
C LYS A 109 20.07 -2.85 -28.02
N ARG A 110 21.15 -2.60 -27.27
CA ARG A 110 22.47 -2.30 -27.85
C ARG A 110 22.96 -3.48 -28.69
N ASP A 111 22.90 -4.69 -28.16
CA ASP A 111 23.39 -5.90 -28.83
C ASP A 111 22.63 -6.15 -30.13
N ILE A 112 21.30 -6.03 -30.10
CA ILE A 112 20.47 -6.13 -31.31
C ILE A 112 20.89 -5.08 -32.35
N ASN A 113 21.06 -3.82 -31.94
CA ASN A 113 21.47 -2.78 -32.88
C ASN A 113 22.85 -3.06 -33.49
N VAL A 114 23.81 -3.55 -32.70
CA VAL A 114 25.15 -3.89 -33.22
C VAL A 114 25.08 -5.07 -34.19
N LEU A 115 24.30 -6.10 -33.88
CA LEU A 115 24.21 -7.31 -34.69
C LEU A 115 23.43 -7.10 -35.99
N PHE A 116 22.40 -6.25 -35.98
CA PHE A 116 21.44 -6.13 -37.08
C PHE A 116 21.46 -4.78 -37.82
N ALA A 117 22.22 -3.77 -37.36
CA ALA A 117 22.45 -2.55 -38.14
C ALA A 117 23.52 -2.81 -39.22
N GLN A 118 23.13 -3.48 -40.31
CA GLN A 118 23.93 -3.52 -41.53
C GLN A 118 23.99 -2.12 -42.14
N PRO A 119 25.15 -1.59 -42.57
CA PRO A 119 25.15 -0.44 -43.48
C PRO A 119 24.46 -0.85 -44.79
N PRO A 120 23.76 0.08 -45.49
CA PRO A 120 23.23 -0.21 -46.81
C PRO A 120 24.39 -0.71 -47.70
N GLN A 121 24.22 -1.89 -48.30
CA GLN A 121 25.21 -2.47 -49.21
C GLN A 121 25.54 -1.42 -50.28
N PRO A 122 26.84 -1.19 -50.60
CA PRO A 122 27.17 -0.34 -51.72
C PRO A 122 26.55 -0.99 -52.96
N ALA A 123 25.61 -0.29 -53.59
CA ALA A 123 25.05 -0.69 -54.87
C ALA A 123 26.23 -0.96 -55.81
N CYS A 124 26.40 -2.23 -56.20
CA CYS A 124 27.40 -2.62 -57.19
C CYS A 124 27.26 -1.71 -58.41
N ALA A 125 28.40 -1.17 -58.84
CA ALA A 125 28.54 -0.28 -59.97
C ALA A 125 27.97 -0.87 -61.28
N THR A 126 27.48 0.00 -62.16
CA THR A 126 27.37 -0.27 -63.60
C THR A 126 27.88 0.95 -64.35
#